data_AF-A0A935UZN8-F1
#
_entry.id   AF-A0A935UZN8-F1
#
_cell.length_a   1.000
_cell.length_b   1.000
_cell.length_c   1.000
_cell.angle_alpha   90.00
_cell.angle_beta   90.00
_cell.angle_gamma   90.00
#
_symmetry.space_group_name_H-M   'P 1'
#
loop_
_entity.id
_entity.type
_entity.pdbx_description
1 polymer ?
#
loop_
_entity_poly.entity_id
_entity_poly.type
_entity_poly.pdbx_seq_one_letter_code
_entity_poly.pdbx_strand_id
1 'polypeptide(L)'
;MTKLREPSPQLDAIVDEMIRSGEDPRELLRGGGMMKELFGRLAKRILDAELANHLGYEKNEPCVGSNARNGSSRKTVLTEAGKVELDIPRDRDGGFDPARPGWRLRARAGGEAPAAPGGLR
;
A
#
# COMPACT_ATOMS: atom_id res chain seq x y z
N MET A 1 2.29 32.22 14.28
CA MET A 1 1.48 31.23 15.02
C MET A 1 0.77 30.35 14.00
N THR A 2 1.29 29.16 13.74
CA THR A 2 0.64 28.16 12.89
C THR A 2 -0.65 27.74 13.59
N LYS A 3 -1.82 28.00 12.99
CA LYS A 3 -3.09 27.45 13.52
C LYS A 3 -2.96 25.93 13.56
N LEU A 4 -3.14 25.33 14.74
CA LEU A 4 -3.28 23.89 14.87
C LEU A 4 -4.46 23.48 13.98
N ARG A 5 -4.23 22.51 13.10
CA ARG A 5 -5.28 21.94 12.24
C ARG A 5 -6.35 21.38 13.15
N GLU A 6 -7.60 21.82 12.96
CA GLU A 6 -8.71 21.32 13.75
C GLU A 6 -8.86 19.80 13.59
N PRO A 7 -9.23 19.08 14.67
CA PRO A 7 -9.44 17.64 14.60
C PRO A 7 -10.52 17.35 13.56
N SER A 8 -10.26 16.38 12.68
CA SER A 8 -11.20 15.97 11.64
C SER A 8 -12.17 14.97 12.25
N PRO A 9 -13.47 15.29 12.38
CA PRO A 9 -14.44 14.38 12.98
C PRO A 9 -14.52 13.03 12.26
N GLN A 10 -14.22 13.03 10.95
CA GLN A 10 -14.15 11.82 10.13
C GLN A 10 -12.97 10.93 10.53
N LEU A 11 -11.83 11.53 10.87
CA LEU A 11 -10.66 10.79 11.33
C LEU A 11 -10.91 10.18 12.71
N ASP A 12 -11.54 10.94 13.60
CA ASP A 12 -11.88 10.48 14.96
C ASP A 12 -12.84 9.29 14.89
N ALA A 13 -13.85 9.34 14.02
CA ALA A 13 -14.77 8.22 13.82
C ALA A 13 -14.07 6.93 13.32
N ILE A 14 -13.05 7.06 12.46
CA ILE A 14 -12.26 5.92 12.00
C ILE A 14 -11.39 5.37 13.14
N VAL A 15 -10.78 6.25 13.94
CA VAL A 15 -9.99 5.84 15.12
C VAL A 15 -10.86 5.10 16.13
N ASP A 16 -12.08 5.59 16.39
CA ASP A 16 -13.04 4.94 17.28
C ASP A 16 -13.46 3.56 16.76
N GLU A 17 -13.66 3.41 15.44
CA GLU A 17 -13.94 2.12 14.81
C GLU A 17 -12.78 1.13 15.02
N MET A 18 -11.53 1.60 14.83
CA MET A 18 -10.34 0.76 15.01
C MET A 18 -10.22 0.30 16.47
N ILE A 19 -10.48 1.18 17.45
CA ILE A 19 -10.47 0.82 18.87
C ILE A 19 -11.60 -0.18 19.18
N ARG A 20 -12.79 0.01 18.59
CA ARG A 20 -13.94 -0.89 18.79
C ARG A 20 -13.71 -2.29 18.23
N SER A 21 -12.86 -2.45 17.22
CA SER A 21 -12.51 -3.77 16.66
C SER A 21 -11.88 -4.73 17.67
N GLY A 22 -11.46 -4.23 18.84
CA GLY A 22 -10.93 -5.05 19.95
C GLY A 22 -9.47 -5.45 19.78
N GLU A 23 -8.79 -4.90 18.77
CA GLU A 23 -7.37 -5.09 18.54
C GLU A 23 -6.55 -4.37 19.62
N ASP A 24 -5.50 -5.03 20.10
CA ASP A 24 -4.62 -4.47 21.11
C ASP A 24 -3.92 -3.20 20.56
N PRO A 25 -3.92 -2.06 21.28
CA PRO A 25 -3.31 -0.83 20.79
C PRO A 25 -1.84 -0.95 20.40
N ARG A 26 -1.09 -1.89 20.99
CA ARG A 26 0.29 -2.15 20.62
C ARG A 26 0.38 -2.96 19.34
N GLU A 27 -0.53 -3.90 19.13
CA GLU A 27 -0.62 -4.63 17.85
C GLU A 27 -1.09 -3.71 16.72
N LEU A 28 -2.04 -2.79 16.96
CA LEU A 28 -2.44 -1.77 15.99
C LEU A 28 -1.23 -0.96 15.48
N LEU A 29 -0.38 -0.51 16.40
CA LEU A 29 0.78 0.35 16.11
C LEU A 29 2.08 -0.41 15.80
N ARG A 30 2.12 -1.73 15.98
CA ARG A 30 3.30 -2.55 15.67
C ARG A 30 3.59 -2.43 14.18
N GLY A 31 4.88 -2.43 13.82
CA GLY A 31 5.38 -2.40 12.43
C GLY A 31 5.05 -3.63 11.59
N GLY A 32 3.85 -4.17 11.69
CA GLY A 32 3.30 -5.37 11.06
C GLY A 32 1.78 -5.49 11.23
N GLY A 33 1.14 -4.66 12.08
CA GLY A 33 -0.28 -4.76 12.40
C GLY A 33 -1.19 -3.91 11.52
N MET A 34 -2.41 -3.69 12.01
CA MET A 34 -3.53 -3.07 11.27
C MET A 34 -3.17 -1.77 10.55
N MET A 35 -2.26 -0.95 11.10
CA MET A 35 -1.83 0.30 10.44
C MET A 35 -1.15 0.07 9.09
N LYS A 36 -0.33 -0.99 8.96
CA LYS A 36 0.28 -1.33 7.67
C LYS A 36 -0.76 -1.83 6.67
N GLU A 37 -1.73 -2.61 7.15
CA GLU A 37 -2.81 -3.10 6.31
C GLU A 37 -3.72 -1.96 5.83
N LEU A 38 -4.06 -1.02 6.72
CA LEU A 38 -4.82 0.18 6.38
C LEU A 38 -4.10 1.00 5.30
N PHE A 39 -2.80 1.27 5.50
CA PHE A 39 -2.00 1.97 4.50
C PHE A 39 -1.94 1.21 3.17
N GLY A 40 -1.73 -0.10 3.21
CA GLY A 40 -1.69 -0.94 2.01
C GLY A 40 -3.00 -0.92 1.23
N ARG A 41 -4.14 -1.03 1.93
CA ARG A 41 -5.47 -0.95 1.34
C ARG A 41 -5.77 0.44 0.78
N LEU A 42 -5.38 1.51 1.47
CA LEU A 42 -5.55 2.89 0.99
C LEU A 42 -4.73 3.12 -0.28
N ALA A 43 -3.44 2.79 -0.24
CA ALA A 43 -2.55 2.92 -1.39
C ALA A 43 -3.07 2.12 -2.59
N LYS A 44 -3.50 0.87 -2.38
CA LYS A 44 -4.09 0.05 -3.42
C LYS A 44 -5.32 0.70 -4.07
N ARG A 45 -6.23 1.29 -3.29
CA ARG A 45 -7.42 1.98 -3.84
C ARG A 45 -7.06 3.21 -4.66
N ILE A 46 -6.06 3.97 -4.23
CA ILE A 46 -5.54 5.12 -4.98
C ILE A 46 -4.96 4.64 -6.33
N LEU A 47 -4.12 3.60 -6.30
CA LEU A 47 -3.52 3.04 -7.52
C LEU A 47 -4.57 2.41 -8.44
N ASP A 48 -5.61 1.75 -7.89
CA ASP A 48 -6.71 1.19 -8.67
C ASP A 48 -7.50 2.29 -9.40
N ALA A 49 -7.67 3.45 -8.77
CA ALA A 49 -8.31 4.63 -9.38
C ALA A 49 -7.42 5.30 -10.44
N GLU A 50 -6.11 5.41 -10.19
CA GLU A 50 -5.15 5.87 -11.20
C GLU A 50 -5.17 4.97 -12.45
N LEU A 51 -5.21 3.64 -12.25
CA LEU A 51 -5.32 2.71 -13.38
C LEU A 51 -6.66 2.83 -14.10
N ALA A 52 -7.76 3.07 -13.39
CA ALA A 52 -9.07 3.31 -14.02
C ALA A 52 -9.01 4.54 -14.93
N ASN A 53 -8.42 5.64 -14.44
CA ASN A 53 -8.21 6.85 -15.23
C ASN A 53 -7.29 6.62 -16.43
N HIS A 54 -6.23 5.81 -16.29
CA HIS A 54 -5.33 5.46 -17.37
C HIS A 54 -6.01 4.64 -18.48
N LEU A 55 -6.89 3.70 -18.10
CA LEU A 55 -7.59 2.83 -19.04
C LEU A 55 -8.90 3.45 -19.59
N GLY A 56 -9.45 4.43 -18.90
CA GLY A 56 -10.72 5.08 -19.26
C GLY A 56 -11.97 4.29 -18.86
N TYR A 57 -11.85 3.29 -17.98
CA TYR A 57 -12.98 2.49 -17.48
C TYR A 57 -12.69 1.91 -16.08
N GLU A 58 -13.75 1.66 -15.31
CA GLU A 58 -13.62 1.19 -13.92
C GLU A 58 -13.36 -0.31 -13.81
N LYS A 59 -12.92 -0.74 -12.63
CA LYS A 59 -12.75 -2.17 -12.36
C LYS A 59 -14.11 -2.88 -12.43
N ASN A 60 -14.17 -3.95 -13.21
CA ASN A 60 -15.37 -4.76 -13.53
C ASN A 60 -16.34 -4.13 -14.53
N GLU A 61 -16.00 -2.98 -15.12
CA GLU A 61 -16.70 -2.49 -16.31
C GLU A 61 -16.18 -3.17 -17.58
N PRO A 62 -16.99 -3.20 -18.66
CA PRO A 62 -16.54 -3.65 -19.96
C PRO A 62 -15.28 -2.90 -20.39
N CYS A 63 -14.30 -3.62 -20.92
CA CYS A 63 -13.07 -3.04 -21.43
C CYS A 63 -13.37 -2.06 -22.56
N VAL A 64 -12.91 -0.81 -22.42
CA VAL A 64 -13.01 0.21 -23.46
C VAL A 64 -11.64 0.36 -24.11
N GLY A 65 -11.45 -0.26 -25.27
CA GLY A 65 -10.18 -0.21 -26.03
C GLY A 65 -9.41 -1.52 -26.10
N SER A 66 -8.14 -1.46 -26.52
CA SER A 66 -7.26 -2.63 -26.72
C SER A 66 -6.51 -3.06 -25.46
N ASN A 67 -6.26 -2.12 -24.55
CA ASN A 67 -5.57 -2.33 -23.29
C ASN A 67 -6.56 -2.73 -22.19
N ALA A 68 -6.13 -3.59 -21.27
CA ALA A 68 -6.98 -4.08 -20.19
C ALA A 68 -6.21 -4.26 -18.89
N ARG A 69 -6.91 -4.35 -17.76
CA ARG A 69 -6.30 -4.70 -16.47
C ARG A 69 -5.69 -6.11 -16.53
N ASN A 70 -4.45 -6.27 -16.05
CA ASN A 70 -3.73 -7.55 -16.02
C ASN A 70 -3.21 -7.90 -14.61
N GLY A 71 -4.16 -8.04 -13.69
CA GLY A 71 -3.89 -8.38 -12.30
C GLY A 71 -3.09 -7.32 -11.55
N SER A 72 -2.23 -7.76 -10.64
CA SER A 72 -1.39 -6.88 -9.82
C SER A 72 -0.01 -7.50 -9.56
N SER A 73 0.94 -6.69 -9.14
CA SER A 73 2.28 -7.12 -8.72
C SER A 73 2.55 -6.67 -7.30
N ARG A 74 3.08 -7.59 -6.49
CA ARG A 74 3.49 -7.28 -5.12
C ARG A 74 4.79 -6.49 -5.12
N LYS A 75 4.84 -5.42 -4.31
CA LYS A 75 6.04 -4.61 -4.13
C LYS A 75 6.18 -4.15 -2.69
N THR A 76 7.36 -4.32 -2.12
CA THR A 76 7.67 -3.80 -0.79
C THR A 76 8.18 -2.37 -0.90
N VAL A 77 7.61 -1.50 -0.09
CA VAL A 77 7.87 -0.06 -0.06
C VAL A 77 8.41 0.29 1.31
N LEU A 78 9.44 1.14 1.35
CA LEU A 78 9.97 1.67 2.59
C LEU A 78 9.26 2.99 2.90
N THR A 79 8.53 3.01 4.00
CA THR A 79 7.96 4.23 4.59
C THR A 79 8.68 4.54 5.90
N GLU A 80 8.42 5.71 6.49
CA GLU A 80 8.96 6.07 7.81
C GLU A 80 8.47 5.11 8.91
N ALA A 81 7.29 4.50 8.73
CA ALA A 81 6.73 3.46 9.60
C ALA A 81 7.27 2.04 9.27
N GLY A 82 8.20 1.91 8.32
CA GLY A 82 8.86 0.66 7.95
C GLY A 82 8.42 0.08 6.60
N LYS A 83 8.68 -1.22 6.41
CA LYS A 83 8.38 -1.94 5.15
C LYS A 83 6.89 -2.23 4.99
N VAL A 84 6.24 -1.74 3.95
CA VAL A 84 4.85 -2.09 3.63
C VAL A 84 4.79 -2.84 2.30
N GLU A 85 4.05 -3.93 2.26
CA GLU A 85 3.76 -4.65 1.02
C GLU A 85 2.53 -4.02 0.35
N LEU A 86 2.66 -3.69 -0.93
CA LEU A 86 1.59 -3.13 -1.75
C LEU A 86 1.34 -4.04 -2.96
N ASP A 87 0.08 -4.20 -3.31
CA ASP A 87 -0.33 -4.78 -4.59
C ASP A 87 -0.55 -3.65 -5.60
N ILE A 88 0.35 -3.53 -6.57
CA ILE A 88 0.30 -2.51 -7.61
C ILE A 88 -0.49 -3.06 -8.78
N PRO A 89 -1.60 -2.43 -9.18
CA PRO A 89 -2.38 -2.85 -10.33
C PRO A 89 -1.60 -2.58 -11.63
N ARG A 90 -1.80 -3.40 -12.65
CA ARG A 90 -1.11 -3.29 -13.94
C ARG A 90 -2.10 -3.33 -15.09
N ASP A 91 -1.73 -2.69 -16.19
CA ASP A 91 -2.36 -2.86 -17.49
C ASP A 91 -1.69 -4.00 -18.27
N ARG A 92 -2.32 -4.41 -19.39
CA ARG A 92 -1.88 -5.53 -20.22
C ARG A 92 -0.74 -5.13 -21.14
N ASP A 93 -0.78 -3.90 -21.62
CA ASP A 93 0.23 -3.37 -22.56
C ASP A 93 1.49 -2.88 -21.82
N GLY A 94 1.44 -2.79 -20.48
CA GLY A 94 2.56 -2.39 -19.63
C GLY A 94 2.89 -0.89 -19.69
N GLY A 95 1.95 -0.07 -20.15
CA GLY A 95 2.08 1.38 -20.28
C GLY A 95 1.69 2.15 -19.02
N PHE A 96 1.13 1.49 -18.00
CA PHE A 96 0.75 2.14 -16.75
C PHE A 96 1.98 2.41 -15.86
N ASP A 97 2.32 3.69 -15.69
CA ASP A 97 3.29 4.17 -14.70
C ASP A 97 2.55 4.97 -13.61
N PRO A 98 2.27 4.37 -12.43
CA PRO A 98 1.53 5.05 -11.37
C PRO A 98 2.26 6.31 -10.93
N ALA A 99 1.52 7.38 -10.63
CA ALA A 99 2.03 8.74 -10.52
C ALA A 99 2.96 8.93 -9.31
N ARG A 100 4.22 8.46 -9.39
CA ARG A 100 5.31 8.55 -8.40
C ARG A 100 4.95 9.34 -7.13
N PRO A 101 4.29 8.76 -6.11
CA PRO A 101 4.46 9.31 -4.78
C PRO A 101 5.98 9.29 -4.42
N GLY A 102 6.41 9.96 -3.37
CA GLY A 102 7.79 9.84 -2.86
C GLY A 102 8.14 8.45 -2.27
N TRP A 103 7.39 7.40 -2.60
CA TRP A 103 7.65 6.02 -2.20
C TRP A 103 8.93 5.53 -2.90
N ARG A 104 10.07 5.60 -2.21
CA ARG A 104 11.32 5.07 -2.76
C ARG A 104 11.18 3.57 -2.96
N LEU A 105 11.00 3.24 -4.23
CA LEU A 105 10.85 1.90 -4.73
C LEU A 105 12.15 1.11 -4.64
N ARG A 106 12.42 0.45 -3.52
CA ARG A 106 13.40 -0.64 -3.50
C ARG A 106 12.71 -1.95 -3.85
N ALA A 107 12.73 -2.31 -5.14
CA ALA A 107 12.59 -3.72 -5.48
C ALA A 107 13.79 -4.44 -4.85
N ARG A 108 13.57 -5.32 -3.87
CA ARG A 108 14.57 -6.34 -3.59
C ARG A 108 14.49 -7.34 -4.74
N ALA A 109 15.50 -7.34 -5.60
CA ALA A 109 15.84 -8.54 -6.34
C ALA A 109 16.10 -9.65 -5.32
N GLY A 110 15.68 -10.87 -5.64
CA GLY A 110 15.94 -12.05 -4.82
C GLY A 110 17.43 -12.14 -4.44
N GLY A 111 17.70 -12.46 -3.19
CA GLY A 111 19.05 -12.53 -2.65
C GLY A 111 19.01 -13.05 -1.22
N GLU A 112 19.11 -14.38 -1.15
CA GLU A 112 19.72 -15.22 -0.10
C GLU A 112 19.83 -14.65 1.32
N ALA A 113 19.25 -15.38 2.28
CA ALA A 113 19.55 -15.19 3.70
C ALA A 113 21.05 -15.44 3.92
N PRO A 114 21.79 -14.56 4.61
CA PRO A 114 23.14 -14.92 5.05
C PRO A 114 23.02 -16.09 6.03
N ALA A 115 23.70 -17.19 5.73
CA ALA A 115 23.88 -18.31 6.64
C ALA A 115 24.39 -17.78 7.99
N ALA A 116 23.73 -18.18 9.07
CA ALA A 116 24.15 -17.85 10.42
C ALA A 116 25.58 -18.37 10.65
N PRO A 117 26.46 -17.61 11.35
CA PRO A 117 27.73 -18.15 11.79
C PRO A 117 27.46 -19.21 12.86
N GLY A 118 27.61 -20.48 12.47
CA GLY A 118 27.69 -21.61 13.39
C GLY A 118 28.86 -21.41 14.33
N GLY A 119 28.57 -21.33 15.63
CA GLY A 119 29.53 -21.08 16.67
C GLY A 119 30.53 -22.23 16.87
N LEU A 120 31.73 -21.81 17.28
CA LEU A 120 32.66 -22.44 18.22
C LEU A 120 32.45 -23.94 18.50
N ARG A 121 33.38 -24.76 18.01
CA ARG A 121 34.11 -25.74 18.82
C ARG A 121 35.56 -25.82 18.36
#